data_AF-A0A4U1IXA8-F1
#
_entry.id   AF-A0A4U1IXA8-F1
#
_cell.length_a   1.000
_cell.length_b   1.000
_cell.length_c   1.000
_cell.angle_alpha   90.00
_cell.angle_beta   90.00
_cell.angle_gamma   90.00
#
_symmetry.space_group_name_H-M   'P 1'
#
loop_
_entity.id
_entity.type
_entity.pdbx_description
1 polymer ?
#
loop_
_entity_poly.entity_id
_entity_poly.type
_entity_poly.pdbx_seq_one_letter_code
_entity_poly.pdbx_strand_id
1 'polypeptide(L)'
;MSHERRPEHVKILFDVENEDGTVDIESLWAIPVSNGYRIDNIPFYARGVACNDIVAATPDEGGMLRSSGLVTASGHSTVRLLFEDEANVPAVREHFRQMGCASELDLARLVAVDIPPTVPYNAVRKFLEEQEAAGVLEYEEGCLGEAAANAVTGEMMGYPNDADGAALRRLADRCDMSEPMNIDFVVSVPDQAAGEELARLVTKRGYTPSIEFDEEAEEWTCYCTKRMVPTYEAVVAAQQELDELGAEVGGDSNGWGTFGD
;
A
#
# COMPACT_ATOMS: atom_id res chain seq x y z
N MET A 1 34.23 8.06 -29.69
CA MET A 1 33.25 8.71 -28.81
C MET A 1 31.88 8.46 -29.43
N SER A 2 31.11 7.50 -28.90
CA SER A 2 29.76 7.20 -29.37
C SER A 2 28.85 8.38 -29.03
N HIS A 3 28.23 8.98 -30.04
CA HIS A 3 27.05 9.80 -29.82
C HIS A 3 25.91 8.84 -29.45
N GLU A 4 25.64 8.67 -28.17
CA GLU A 4 24.37 8.11 -27.73
C GLU A 4 23.26 9.03 -28.27
N ARG A 5 22.51 8.53 -29.25
CA ARG A 5 21.27 9.19 -29.69
C ARG A 5 20.36 9.21 -28.47
N ARG A 6 19.91 10.41 -28.07
CA ARG A 6 18.80 10.51 -27.13
C ARG A 6 17.63 9.70 -27.70
N PRO A 7 16.97 8.84 -26.90
CA PRO A 7 15.77 8.16 -27.36
C PRO A 7 14.78 9.21 -27.89
N GLU A 8 14.24 8.98 -29.07
CA GLU A 8 13.20 9.84 -29.61
C GLU A 8 11.89 9.53 -28.87
N HIS A 9 11.34 10.54 -28.21
CA HIS A 9 10.02 10.44 -27.60
C HIS A 9 8.95 10.16 -28.65
N VAL A 10 8.03 9.26 -28.32
CA VAL A 10 6.85 8.96 -29.12
C VAL A 10 5.60 9.38 -28.36
N LYS A 11 4.49 9.59 -29.08
CA LYS A 11 3.18 9.76 -28.45
C LYS A 11 2.40 8.44 -28.50
N ILE A 12 1.77 8.11 -27.39
CA ILE A 12 0.87 6.97 -27.25
C ILE A 12 -0.52 7.48 -26.89
N LEU A 13 -1.52 7.03 -27.63
CA LEU A 13 -2.92 7.33 -27.41
C LEU A 13 -3.50 6.37 -26.36
N PHE A 14 -4.17 6.94 -25.37
CA PHE A 14 -4.93 6.24 -24.35
C PHE A 14 -6.40 6.60 -24.53
N ASP A 15 -7.22 5.57 -24.68
CA ASP A 15 -8.67 5.72 -24.74
C ASP A 15 -9.19 5.96 -23.31
N VAL A 16 -9.97 7.02 -23.13
CA VAL A 16 -10.56 7.41 -21.84
C VAL A 16 -12.07 7.25 -21.97
N GLU A 17 -12.60 6.21 -21.32
CA GLU A 17 -14.04 5.97 -21.28
C GLU A 17 -14.73 6.98 -20.36
N ASN A 18 -15.72 7.68 -20.91
CA ASN A 18 -16.58 8.59 -20.18
C ASN A 18 -17.79 7.83 -19.60
N GLU A 19 -18.45 8.42 -18.60
CA GLU A 19 -19.63 7.82 -17.95
C GLU A 19 -20.80 7.57 -18.92
N ASP A 20 -20.90 8.36 -19.98
CA ASP A 20 -21.93 8.23 -21.02
C ASP A 20 -21.58 7.18 -22.10
N GLY A 21 -20.44 6.50 -21.96
CA GLY A 21 -19.93 5.49 -22.90
C GLY A 21 -19.23 6.07 -24.12
N THR A 22 -19.03 7.39 -24.20
CA THR A 22 -18.14 7.99 -25.20
C THR A 22 -16.67 7.73 -24.84
N VAL A 23 -15.79 7.85 -25.83
CA VAL A 23 -14.35 7.66 -25.65
C VAL A 23 -13.64 8.94 -26.06
N ASP A 24 -13.00 9.57 -25.09
CA ASP A 24 -12.02 10.63 -25.32
C ASP A 24 -10.62 10.04 -25.44
N ILE A 25 -9.66 10.85 -25.89
CA ILE A 25 -8.28 10.41 -26.09
C ILE A 25 -7.35 11.34 -25.33
N GLU A 26 -6.54 10.76 -24.44
CA GLU A 26 -5.33 11.42 -23.93
C GLU A 26 -4.11 10.91 -24.71
N SER A 27 -3.19 11.82 -25.06
CA SER A 27 -1.89 11.42 -25.62
C SER A 27 -0.79 11.61 -24.58
N LEU A 28 -0.10 10.53 -24.23
CA LEU A 28 1.06 10.57 -23.33
C LEU A 28 2.37 10.48 -24.11
N TRP A 29 3.40 11.15 -23.61
CA TRP A 29 4.76 10.98 -24.08
C TRP A 29 5.35 9.69 -23.53
N ALA A 30 6.10 8.98 -24.36
CA ALA A 30 6.77 7.77 -23.96
C ALA A 30 8.14 7.63 -24.62
N ILE A 31 9.02 6.87 -23.96
CA ILE A 31 10.35 6.52 -24.44
C ILE A 31 10.34 5.05 -24.84
N PRO A 32 10.65 4.69 -26.10
CA PRO A 32 10.80 3.30 -26.50
C PRO A 32 11.88 2.58 -25.69
N VAL A 33 11.55 1.40 -25.16
CA VAL A 33 12.45 0.52 -24.40
C VAL A 33 12.36 -0.92 -24.94
N SER A 34 13.23 -1.83 -24.49
CA SER A 34 13.35 -3.17 -25.06
C SER A 34 12.07 -4.01 -25.02
N ASN A 35 11.18 -3.74 -24.06
CA ASN A 35 9.95 -4.50 -23.80
C ASN A 35 8.67 -3.66 -23.93
N GLY A 36 8.73 -2.47 -24.53
CA GLY A 36 7.56 -1.62 -24.70
C GLY A 36 7.91 -0.14 -24.74
N TYR A 37 7.05 0.68 -24.12
CA TYR A 37 7.19 2.13 -24.10
C TYR A 37 7.04 2.64 -22.68
N ARG A 38 8.07 3.29 -22.16
CA ARG A 38 8.05 3.87 -20.81
C ARG A 38 7.37 5.23 -20.82
N ILE A 39 6.31 5.41 -20.04
CA ILE A 39 5.58 6.68 -19.91
C ILE A 39 6.49 7.76 -19.28
N ASP A 40 6.48 8.96 -19.86
CA ASP A 40 7.40 10.06 -19.52
C ASP A 40 6.68 11.41 -19.31
N ASN A 41 5.42 11.39 -18.90
CA ASN A 41 4.69 12.54 -18.38
C ASN A 41 3.53 12.07 -17.46
N ILE A 42 2.93 13.00 -16.73
CA ILE A 42 1.90 12.67 -15.72
C ILE A 42 0.52 12.61 -16.39
N PRO A 43 -0.25 11.50 -16.29
CA PRO A 43 -1.58 11.41 -16.90
C PRO A 43 -2.64 12.29 -16.23
N PHE A 44 -3.40 13.02 -17.03
CA PHE A 44 -4.52 13.85 -16.58
C PHE A 44 -5.88 13.13 -16.62
N TYR A 45 -6.03 12.11 -17.48
CA TYR A 45 -7.32 11.48 -17.75
C TYR A 45 -7.24 9.95 -17.80
N ALA A 46 -6.20 9.41 -18.42
CA ALA A 46 -5.94 7.99 -18.53
C ALA A 46 -5.88 7.32 -17.16
N ARG A 47 -6.51 6.15 -17.06
CA ARG A 47 -6.64 5.37 -15.83
C ARG A 47 -5.72 4.16 -15.85
N GLY A 48 -5.28 3.71 -14.67
CA GLY A 48 -4.49 2.49 -14.53
C GLY A 48 -3.10 2.55 -15.18
N VAL A 49 -2.58 3.76 -15.39
CA VAL A 49 -1.22 4.03 -15.87
C VAL A 49 -0.64 5.19 -15.08
N ALA A 50 0.64 5.11 -14.73
CA ALA A 50 1.39 6.13 -14.03
C ALA A 50 2.71 6.45 -14.75
N CYS A 51 3.44 7.48 -14.29
CA CYS A 51 4.78 7.76 -14.80
C CYS A 51 5.70 6.55 -14.64
N ASN A 52 6.65 6.42 -15.56
CA ASN A 52 7.63 5.33 -15.62
C ASN A 52 7.06 3.92 -15.85
N ASP A 53 5.74 3.74 -15.94
CA ASP A 53 5.16 2.48 -16.37
C ASP A 53 5.63 2.13 -17.77
N ILE A 54 5.83 0.83 -18.01
CA ILE A 54 6.08 0.32 -19.36
C ILE A 54 4.77 -0.22 -19.89
N VAL A 55 4.33 0.29 -21.03
CA VAL A 55 3.11 -0.16 -21.71
C VAL A 55 3.45 -0.80 -23.06
N ALA A 56 2.58 -1.70 -23.50
CA ALA A 56 2.55 -2.16 -24.89
C ALA A 56 1.71 -1.17 -25.70
N ALA A 57 2.08 -0.94 -26.95
CA ALA A 57 1.29 -0.12 -27.87
C ALA A 57 1.39 -0.67 -29.28
N THR A 58 0.32 -0.49 -30.05
CA THR A 58 0.22 -0.93 -31.45
C THR A 58 -0.21 0.24 -32.33
N PRO A 59 0.32 0.36 -33.57
CA PRO A 59 -0.13 1.40 -34.48
C PRO A 59 -1.57 1.15 -34.91
N ASP A 60 -2.38 2.20 -34.92
CA ASP A 60 -3.73 2.18 -35.48
C ASP A 60 -3.72 2.36 -37.01
N GLU A 61 -4.91 2.42 -37.63
CA GLU A 61 -5.04 2.59 -39.08
C GLU A 61 -4.37 3.87 -39.61
N GLY A 62 -4.23 4.89 -38.76
CA GLY A 62 -3.54 6.15 -39.07
C GLY A 62 -2.03 6.13 -38.77
N GLY A 63 -1.51 5.02 -38.24
CA GLY A 63 -0.10 4.87 -37.86
C GLY A 63 0.24 5.46 -36.49
N MET A 64 -0.74 5.93 -35.72
CA MET A 64 -0.53 6.42 -34.36
C MET A 64 -0.49 5.25 -33.37
N LEU A 65 0.45 5.27 -32.43
CA LEU A 65 0.53 4.23 -31.40
C LEU A 65 -0.62 4.38 -30.41
N ARG A 66 -1.45 3.34 -30.25
CA ARG A 66 -2.48 3.23 -29.22
C ARG A 66 -2.06 2.20 -28.18
N SER A 67 -2.22 2.53 -26.90
CA SER A 67 -1.91 1.64 -25.79
C SER A 67 -2.70 0.34 -25.91
N SER A 68 -2.05 -0.78 -25.63
CA SER A 68 -2.66 -2.12 -25.62
C SER A 68 -2.54 -2.80 -24.25
N GLY A 69 -2.14 -2.06 -23.21
CA GLY A 69 -2.08 -2.53 -21.82
C GLY A 69 -0.72 -2.35 -21.15
N LEU A 70 -0.74 -2.49 -19.83
CA LEU A 70 0.45 -2.42 -18.97
C LEU A 70 1.34 -3.65 -19.15
N VAL A 71 2.64 -3.43 -19.27
CA VAL A 71 3.68 -4.47 -19.32
C VAL A 71 4.44 -4.55 -17.99
N THR A 72 4.77 -3.40 -17.40
CA THR A 72 5.50 -3.36 -16.12
C THR A 72 5.09 -2.12 -15.36
N ALA A 73 4.55 -2.31 -14.15
CA ALA A 73 4.26 -1.23 -13.21
C ALA A 73 5.56 -0.63 -12.66
N SER A 74 5.62 0.69 -12.52
CA SER A 74 6.76 1.40 -11.94
C SER A 74 6.69 1.51 -10.42
N GLY A 75 5.50 1.27 -9.84
CA GLY A 75 5.21 1.53 -8.43
C GLY A 75 4.87 2.99 -8.13
N HIS A 76 4.93 3.89 -9.11
CA HIS A 76 4.42 5.25 -8.96
C HIS A 76 2.89 5.26 -8.87
N SER A 77 2.36 6.29 -8.22
CA SER A 77 0.92 6.59 -8.23
C SER A 77 0.67 7.91 -8.95
N THR A 78 -0.53 8.05 -9.51
CA THR A 78 -1.06 9.28 -10.09
C THR A 78 -2.33 9.69 -9.35
N VAL A 79 -2.29 10.87 -8.74
CA VAL A 79 -3.47 11.52 -8.15
C VAL A 79 -3.80 12.78 -8.93
N ARG A 80 -5.08 13.04 -9.15
CA ARG A 80 -5.60 14.17 -9.92
C ARG A 80 -6.40 15.07 -9.00
N LEU A 81 -6.15 16.38 -9.08
CA LEU A 81 -6.73 17.38 -8.19
C LEU A 81 -7.53 18.37 -9.02
N LEU A 82 -8.77 18.61 -8.65
CA LEU A 82 -9.61 19.66 -9.22
C LEU A 82 -9.80 20.76 -8.17
N PHE A 83 -9.27 21.95 -8.45
CA PHE A 83 -9.33 23.07 -7.52
C PHE A 83 -10.61 23.89 -7.69
N GLU A 84 -11.18 24.32 -6.56
CA GLU A 84 -12.29 25.28 -6.51
C GLU A 84 -11.84 26.69 -6.92
N ASP A 85 -10.63 27.08 -6.50
CA ASP A 85 -10.01 28.38 -6.81
C ASP A 85 -8.57 28.17 -7.28
N GLU A 86 -8.24 28.68 -8.48
CA GLU A 86 -6.90 28.62 -9.08
C GLU A 86 -5.82 29.29 -8.20
N ALA A 87 -6.21 30.21 -7.30
CA ALA A 87 -5.30 30.86 -6.37
C ALA A 87 -4.63 29.89 -5.39
N ASN A 88 -5.25 28.73 -5.14
CA ASN A 88 -4.71 27.70 -4.23
C ASN A 88 -3.70 26.77 -4.91
N VAL A 89 -3.69 26.71 -6.25
CA VAL A 89 -2.85 25.79 -7.05
C VAL A 89 -1.36 25.93 -6.71
N PRO A 90 -0.75 27.13 -6.64
CA PRO A 90 0.68 27.26 -6.39
C PRO A 90 1.10 26.71 -5.02
N ALA A 91 0.31 26.95 -3.98
CA ALA A 91 0.63 26.53 -2.62
C ALA A 91 0.56 25.01 -2.47
N VAL A 92 -0.48 24.38 -3.01
CA VAL A 92 -0.65 22.92 -2.95
C VAL A 92 0.41 22.20 -3.79
N ARG A 93 0.71 22.69 -5.01
CA ARG A 93 1.78 22.11 -5.84
C ARG A 93 3.16 22.24 -5.19
N GLU A 94 3.42 23.33 -4.49
CA GLU A 94 4.65 23.51 -3.72
C GLU A 94 4.74 22.53 -2.55
N HIS A 95 3.62 22.24 -1.87
CA HIS A 95 3.58 21.22 -0.83
C HIS A 95 3.91 19.82 -1.39
N PHE A 96 3.33 19.44 -2.52
CA PHE A 96 3.68 18.19 -3.22
C PHE A 96 5.15 18.13 -3.61
N ARG A 97 5.71 19.23 -4.12
CA ARG A 97 7.13 19.32 -4.45
C ARG A 97 8.02 19.10 -3.23
N GLN A 98 7.62 19.62 -2.06
CA GLN A 98 8.34 19.42 -0.79
C GLN A 98 8.26 17.96 -0.30
N MET A 99 7.17 17.25 -0.59
CA MET A 99 7.04 15.81 -0.35
C MET A 99 7.84 14.94 -1.35
N GLY A 100 8.41 15.54 -2.40
CA GLY A 100 9.16 14.83 -3.44
C GLY A 100 8.30 14.39 -4.64
N CYS A 101 7.07 14.89 -4.74
CA CYS A 101 6.16 14.59 -5.84
C CYS A 101 6.26 15.64 -6.96
N ALA A 102 6.27 15.18 -8.21
CA ALA A 102 6.17 16.07 -9.37
C ALA A 102 4.70 16.38 -9.68
N SER A 103 4.43 17.50 -10.36
CA SER A 103 3.07 17.81 -10.79
C SER A 103 3.02 18.58 -12.11
N GLU A 104 2.01 18.27 -12.91
CA GLU A 104 1.63 18.98 -14.13
C GLU A 104 0.30 19.72 -13.91
N LEU A 105 0.07 20.79 -14.68
CA LEU A 105 -1.11 21.64 -14.57
C LEU A 105 -1.77 21.78 -15.94
N ASP A 106 -3.07 21.55 -15.99
CA ASP A 106 -3.94 21.80 -17.14
C ASP A 106 -5.15 22.67 -16.74
N LEU A 107 -5.72 23.38 -17.71
CA LEU A 107 -6.93 24.22 -17.58
C LEU A 107 -6.95 25.15 -16.34
N ALA A 108 -5.77 25.61 -15.90
CA ALA A 108 -5.52 26.45 -14.71
C ALA A 108 -5.92 25.86 -13.34
N ARG A 109 -6.75 24.81 -13.28
CA ARG A 109 -7.28 24.23 -12.03
C ARG A 109 -7.24 22.70 -11.95
N LEU A 110 -6.77 22.01 -12.98
CA LEU A 110 -6.61 20.54 -12.96
C LEU A 110 -5.13 20.22 -12.79
N VAL A 111 -4.76 19.56 -11.70
CA VAL A 111 -3.36 19.18 -11.42
C VAL A 111 -3.25 17.66 -11.40
N ALA A 112 -2.32 17.12 -12.18
CA ALA A 112 -1.93 15.72 -12.06
C ALA A 112 -0.61 15.63 -11.27
N VAL A 113 -0.56 14.76 -10.27
CA VAL A 113 0.58 14.58 -9.37
C VAL A 113 1.15 13.18 -9.53
N ASP A 114 2.45 13.10 -9.78
CA ASP A 114 3.22 11.86 -9.76
C ASP A 114 3.79 11.66 -8.35
N ILE A 115 3.47 10.52 -7.75
CA ILE A 115 3.90 10.14 -6.41
C ILE A 115 4.84 8.94 -6.55
N PRO A 116 6.15 9.13 -6.34
CA PRO A 116 7.11 8.03 -6.39
C PRO A 116 6.85 6.99 -5.29
N PRO A 117 7.21 5.70 -5.50
CA PRO A 117 7.03 4.65 -4.49
C PRO A 117 7.82 4.90 -3.19
N THR A 118 8.78 5.81 -3.20
CA THR A 118 9.54 6.23 -2.01
C THR A 118 8.78 7.21 -1.13
N VAL A 119 7.67 7.81 -1.61
CA VAL A 119 6.84 8.73 -0.84
C VAL A 119 5.72 7.94 -0.17
N PRO A 120 5.58 7.99 1.17
CA PRO A 120 4.57 7.23 1.88
C PRO A 120 3.17 7.79 1.57
N TYR A 121 2.34 6.98 0.92
CA TYR A 121 1.06 7.45 0.38
C TYR A 121 0.06 7.89 1.45
N ASN A 122 0.13 7.34 2.66
CA ASN A 122 -0.71 7.79 3.79
C ASN A 122 -0.49 9.27 4.16
N ALA A 123 0.74 9.78 4.05
CA ALA A 123 1.02 11.20 4.27
C ALA A 123 0.39 12.06 3.18
N VAL A 124 0.44 11.59 1.92
CA VAL A 124 -0.21 12.25 0.78
C VAL A 124 -1.73 12.25 0.93
N ARG A 125 -2.33 11.10 1.21
CA ARG A 125 -3.77 10.95 1.44
C ARG A 125 -4.25 11.87 2.55
N LYS A 126 -3.59 11.85 3.72
CA LYS A 126 -3.96 12.72 4.83
C LYS A 126 -3.98 14.20 4.43
N PHE A 127 -2.97 14.65 3.71
CA PHE A 127 -2.94 16.02 3.21
C PHE A 127 -4.09 16.30 2.23
N LEU A 128 -4.38 15.39 1.31
CA LEU A 128 -5.50 15.51 0.37
C LEU A 128 -6.85 15.61 1.09
N GLU A 129 -7.10 14.74 2.07
CA GLU A 129 -8.31 14.75 2.90
C GLU A 129 -8.46 16.05 3.68
N GLU A 130 -7.36 16.61 4.20
CA GLU A 130 -7.35 17.92 4.87
C GLU A 130 -7.71 19.06 3.90
N GLN A 131 -7.22 19.02 2.66
CA GLN A 131 -7.56 20.03 1.64
C GLN A 131 -9.01 19.90 1.16
N GLU A 132 -9.50 18.67 0.98
CA GLU A 132 -10.89 18.39 0.60
C GLU A 132 -11.88 18.79 1.69
N ALA A 133 -11.60 18.45 2.95
CA ALA A 133 -12.42 18.87 4.09
C ALA A 133 -12.44 20.41 4.27
N ALA A 134 -11.38 21.10 3.84
CA ALA A 134 -11.33 22.56 3.80
C ALA A 134 -12.01 23.18 2.57
N GLY A 135 -12.51 22.37 1.63
CA GLY A 135 -13.13 22.82 0.39
C GLY A 135 -12.17 23.47 -0.59
N VAL A 136 -10.88 23.13 -0.55
CA VAL A 136 -9.83 23.70 -1.41
C VAL A 136 -9.81 23.03 -2.78
N LEU A 137 -9.99 21.71 -2.78
CA LEU A 137 -9.94 20.85 -3.97
C LEU A 137 -10.77 19.58 -3.75
N GLU A 138 -11.15 18.94 -4.84
CA GLU A 138 -11.53 17.53 -4.89
C GLU A 138 -10.36 16.73 -5.47
N TYR A 139 -10.24 15.45 -5.13
CA TYR A 139 -9.20 14.60 -5.70
C TYR A 139 -9.69 13.23 -6.14
N GLU A 140 -8.95 12.65 -7.09
CA GLU A 140 -9.17 11.31 -7.61
C GLU A 140 -7.86 10.53 -7.70
N GLU A 141 -7.91 9.25 -7.35
CA GLU A 141 -6.82 8.31 -7.52
C GLU A 141 -6.85 7.71 -8.92
N GLY A 142 -6.10 8.30 -9.85
CA GLY A 142 -6.08 7.88 -11.26
C GLY A 142 -5.37 6.55 -11.50
N CYS A 143 -4.32 6.29 -10.73
CA CYS A 143 -3.58 5.03 -10.68
C CYS A 143 -2.85 4.94 -9.33
N LEU A 144 -2.98 3.84 -8.60
CA LEU A 144 -2.18 3.61 -7.40
C LEU A 144 -1.13 2.55 -7.67
N GLY A 145 0.13 2.87 -7.35
CA GLY A 145 1.18 1.87 -7.24
C GLY A 145 0.86 0.88 -6.13
N GLU A 146 1.43 -0.33 -6.21
CA GLU A 146 1.14 -1.45 -5.32
C GLU A 146 1.21 -1.09 -3.83
N ALA A 147 2.29 -0.43 -3.38
CA ALA A 147 2.44 -0.01 -1.99
C ALA A 147 1.37 1.01 -1.55
N ALA A 148 0.97 1.91 -2.45
CA ALA A 148 -0.10 2.86 -2.17
C ALA A 148 -1.46 2.16 -2.08
N ALA A 149 -1.77 1.27 -3.04
CA ALA A 149 -3.00 0.48 -3.06
C ALA A 149 -3.14 -0.36 -1.77
N ASN A 150 -2.07 -1.02 -1.34
CA ASN A 150 -2.06 -1.81 -0.11
C ASN A 150 -2.35 -0.94 1.12
N ALA A 151 -1.71 0.23 1.23
CA ALA A 151 -1.99 1.18 2.31
C ALA A 151 -3.47 1.59 2.36
N VAL A 152 -4.11 1.84 1.21
CA VAL A 152 -5.56 2.14 1.13
C VAL A 152 -6.38 0.97 1.65
N THR A 153 -6.07 -0.24 1.19
CA THR A 153 -6.83 -1.44 1.60
C THR A 153 -6.69 -1.71 3.10
N GLY A 154 -5.50 -1.49 3.69
CA GLY A 154 -5.27 -1.62 5.13
C GLY A 154 -6.06 -0.61 5.96
N GLU A 155 -6.25 0.62 5.47
CA GLU A 155 -7.09 1.63 6.13
C GLU A 155 -8.59 1.38 5.91
N MET A 156 -9.00 0.93 4.71
CA MET A 156 -10.39 0.49 4.45
C MET A 156 -10.81 -0.68 5.36
N MET A 157 -9.86 -1.49 5.82
CA MET A 157 -10.10 -2.54 6.83
C MET A 157 -10.24 -1.99 8.26
N GLY A 158 -10.08 -0.68 8.49
CA GLY A 158 -10.47 -0.02 9.73
C GLY A 158 -9.54 -0.24 10.93
N TYR A 159 -8.29 -0.63 10.71
CA TYR A 159 -7.37 -0.93 11.81
C TYR A 159 -7.03 0.30 12.66
N PRO A 160 -7.15 0.22 14.01
CA PRO A 160 -6.77 1.30 14.92
C PRO A 160 -5.31 1.78 14.78
N ASN A 161 -5.03 2.99 15.28
CA ASN A 161 -3.69 3.58 15.28
C ASN A 161 -2.92 3.20 16.57
N ASP A 162 -2.66 1.91 16.73
CA ASP A 162 -1.85 1.32 17.79
C ASP A 162 -0.87 0.28 17.23
N ALA A 163 -0.18 -0.44 18.12
CA ALA A 163 0.83 -1.43 17.74
C ALA A 163 0.24 -2.59 16.91
N ASP A 164 -0.93 -3.10 17.31
CA ASP A 164 -1.60 -4.23 16.67
C ASP A 164 -2.16 -3.83 15.31
N GLY A 165 -2.82 -2.66 15.22
CA GLY A 165 -3.27 -2.12 13.95
C GLY A 165 -2.12 -1.83 12.99
N ALA A 166 -0.96 -1.39 13.50
CA ALA A 166 0.23 -1.20 12.68
C ALA A 166 0.83 -2.53 12.18
N ALA A 167 0.78 -3.59 12.99
CA ALA A 167 1.20 -4.93 12.57
C ALA A 167 0.28 -5.51 11.49
N LEU A 168 -1.04 -5.34 11.66
CA LEU A 168 -2.05 -5.78 10.70
C LEU A 168 -1.97 -5.03 9.36
N ARG A 169 -1.72 -3.72 9.37
CA ARG A 169 -1.44 -2.96 8.14
C ARG A 169 -0.24 -3.52 7.39
N ARG A 170 0.87 -3.81 8.08
CA ARG A 170 2.07 -4.42 7.46
C ARG A 170 1.83 -5.85 6.95
N LEU A 171 0.86 -6.56 7.50
CA LEU A 171 0.47 -7.89 7.03
C LEU A 171 -0.41 -7.81 5.79
N ALA A 172 -1.36 -6.88 5.76
CA ALA A 172 -2.20 -6.62 4.61
C ALA A 172 -1.39 -6.28 3.34
N ASP A 173 -0.19 -5.72 3.50
CA ASP A 173 0.73 -5.45 2.38
C ASP A 173 1.26 -6.70 1.67
N ARG A 174 1.18 -7.88 2.30
CA ARG A 174 1.81 -9.12 1.80
C ARG A 174 0.93 -10.37 1.86
N CYS A 175 -0.21 -10.32 2.53
CA CYS A 175 -1.09 -11.46 2.77
C CYS A 175 -2.55 -11.13 2.43
N ASP A 176 -3.30 -12.15 1.98
CA ASP A 176 -4.76 -12.06 1.92
C ASP A 176 -5.34 -12.12 3.34
N MET A 177 -5.83 -10.97 3.83
CA MET A 177 -6.35 -10.83 5.18
C MET A 177 -7.75 -11.44 5.36
N SER A 178 -8.37 -11.96 4.29
CA SER A 178 -9.65 -12.67 4.37
C SER A 178 -9.49 -14.17 4.66
N GLU A 179 -8.30 -14.72 4.42
CA GLU A 179 -8.00 -16.13 4.61
C GLU A 179 -7.36 -16.41 5.98
N PRO A 180 -7.61 -17.58 6.60
CA PRO A 180 -6.95 -17.95 7.85
C PRO A 180 -5.45 -18.22 7.65
N MET A 181 -4.62 -17.69 8.56
CA MET A 181 -3.18 -17.94 8.62
C MET A 181 -2.72 -18.27 10.04
N ASN A 182 -1.52 -18.84 10.18
CA ASN A 182 -0.92 -19.07 11.48
C ASN A 182 -0.42 -17.76 12.09
N ILE A 183 -0.83 -17.46 13.31
CA ILE A 183 -0.40 -16.31 14.10
C ILE A 183 0.30 -16.81 15.37
N ASP A 184 1.51 -16.35 15.61
CA ASP A 184 2.35 -16.72 16.74
C ASP A 184 2.28 -15.65 17.82
N PHE A 185 1.67 -15.97 18.95
CA PHE A 185 1.63 -15.10 20.13
C PHE A 185 2.78 -15.46 21.07
N VAL A 186 3.43 -14.45 21.65
CA VAL A 186 4.62 -14.61 22.50
C VAL A 186 4.21 -14.39 23.95
N VAL A 187 4.42 -15.41 24.78
CA VAL A 187 4.16 -15.34 26.22
C VAL A 187 5.44 -15.65 26.98
N SER A 188 5.98 -14.66 27.70
CA SER A 188 7.09 -14.89 28.62
C SER A 188 6.59 -15.67 29.83
N VAL A 189 7.36 -16.66 30.30
CA VAL A 189 7.03 -17.50 31.46
C VAL A 189 8.23 -17.58 32.42
N PRO A 190 8.01 -17.75 33.73
CA PRO A 190 9.09 -17.66 34.72
C PRO A 190 10.07 -18.85 34.69
N ASP A 191 9.59 -20.03 34.29
CA ASP A 191 10.38 -21.24 34.21
C ASP A 191 9.75 -22.28 33.26
N GLN A 192 10.48 -23.38 33.01
CA GLN A 192 10.02 -24.48 32.16
C GLN A 192 8.68 -25.08 32.63
N ALA A 193 8.47 -25.21 33.95
CA ALA A 193 7.26 -25.84 34.48
C ALA A 193 6.02 -24.97 34.27
N ALA A 194 6.16 -23.65 34.40
CA ALA A 194 5.14 -22.68 34.03
C ALA A 194 4.84 -22.73 32.53
N GLY A 195 5.88 -22.84 31.69
CA GLY A 195 5.73 -23.04 30.25
C GLY A 195 4.95 -24.30 29.89
N GLU A 196 5.27 -25.44 30.51
CA GLU A 196 4.59 -26.72 30.29
C GLU A 196 3.13 -26.68 30.72
N GLU A 197 2.81 -26.01 31.83
CA GLU A 197 1.43 -25.84 32.28
C GLU A 197 0.65 -24.88 31.38
N LEU A 198 1.25 -23.76 30.97
CA LEU A 198 0.62 -22.85 29.99
C LEU A 198 0.34 -23.57 28.67
N ALA A 199 1.32 -24.34 28.16
CA ALA A 199 1.16 -25.15 26.95
C ALA A 199 -0.06 -26.07 27.06
N ARG A 200 -0.26 -26.72 28.22
CA ARG A 200 -1.44 -27.57 28.48
C ARG A 200 -2.75 -26.77 28.50
N LEU A 201 -2.75 -25.55 29.03
CA LEU A 201 -3.93 -24.67 29.08
C LEU A 201 -4.31 -24.17 27.68
N VAL A 202 -3.36 -23.63 26.93
CA VAL A 202 -3.60 -23.04 25.60
C VAL A 202 -3.92 -24.11 24.55
N THR A 203 -3.38 -25.33 24.67
CA THR A 203 -3.75 -26.46 23.78
C THR A 203 -5.25 -26.74 23.83
N LYS A 204 -5.89 -26.61 25.00
CA LYS A 204 -7.35 -26.81 25.14
C LYS A 204 -8.18 -25.68 24.50
N ARG A 205 -7.56 -24.53 24.23
CA ARG A 205 -8.15 -23.37 23.55
C ARG A 205 -7.85 -23.33 22.05
N GLY A 206 -7.19 -24.37 21.53
CA GLY A 206 -6.90 -24.52 20.10
C GLY A 206 -5.60 -23.86 19.64
N TYR A 207 -4.70 -23.50 20.57
CA TYR A 207 -3.34 -23.08 20.23
C TYR A 207 -2.42 -24.30 20.08
N THR A 208 -1.36 -24.15 19.29
CA THR A 208 -0.24 -25.09 19.18
C THR A 208 0.97 -24.46 19.88
N PRO A 209 1.30 -24.88 21.11
CA PRO A 209 2.39 -24.27 21.87
C PRO A 209 3.78 -24.82 21.50
N SER A 210 4.79 -23.97 21.54
CA SER A 210 6.22 -24.32 21.54
C SER A 210 6.91 -23.59 22.69
N ILE A 211 7.72 -24.29 23.49
CA ILE A 211 8.42 -23.69 24.63
C ILE A 211 9.90 -23.64 24.30
N GLU A 212 10.48 -22.45 24.43
CA GLU A 212 11.88 -22.19 24.12
C GLU A 212 12.55 -21.45 25.28
N PHE A 213 13.84 -21.75 25.50
CA PHE A 213 14.69 -21.04 26.46
C PHE A 213 15.76 -20.27 25.69
N ASP A 214 15.84 -18.98 25.93
CA ASP A 214 16.89 -18.12 25.40
C ASP A 214 18.07 -18.14 26.38
N GLU A 215 19.21 -18.73 25.98
CA GLU A 215 20.41 -18.80 26.81
C GLU A 215 21.09 -17.44 27.04
N GLU A 216 20.87 -16.46 26.15
CA GLU A 216 21.47 -15.11 26.25
C GLU A 216 20.63 -14.19 27.14
N ALA A 217 19.32 -14.23 27.00
CA ALA A 217 18.39 -13.46 27.84
C ALA A 217 18.09 -14.14 29.19
N GLU A 218 18.40 -15.43 29.32
CA GLU A 218 18.00 -16.29 30.46
C GLU A 218 16.48 -16.29 30.69
N GLU A 219 15.70 -16.23 29.60
CA GLU A 219 14.23 -16.13 29.63
C GLU A 219 13.57 -17.36 29.00
N TRP A 220 12.47 -17.82 29.61
CA TRP A 220 11.60 -18.83 29.02
C TRP A 220 10.45 -18.15 28.27
N THR A 221 10.16 -18.65 27.06
CA THR A 221 9.06 -18.17 26.22
C THR A 221 8.20 -19.33 25.76
N CYS A 222 6.89 -19.16 25.85
CA CYS A 222 5.91 -20.03 25.23
C CYS A 222 5.33 -19.32 24.01
N TYR A 223 5.66 -19.80 22.81
CA TYR A 223 5.04 -19.40 21.57
C TYR A 223 3.70 -20.13 21.42
N CYS A 224 2.61 -19.39 21.31
CA CYS A 224 1.26 -19.92 21.21
C CYS A 224 0.72 -19.69 19.79
N THR A 225 0.92 -20.63 18.88
CA THR A 225 0.45 -20.49 17.49
C THR A 225 -1.05 -20.77 17.35
N LYS A 226 -1.81 -19.93 16.64
CA LYS A 226 -3.23 -20.17 16.33
C LYS A 226 -3.51 -19.88 14.86
N ARG A 227 -4.22 -20.80 14.20
CA ARG A 227 -4.72 -20.57 12.84
C ARG A 227 -6.02 -19.77 12.90
N MET A 228 -6.02 -18.57 12.34
CA MET A 228 -7.15 -17.65 12.41
C MET A 228 -7.13 -16.62 11.29
N VAL A 229 -8.29 -16.03 11.00
CA VAL A 229 -8.36 -14.83 10.15
C VAL A 229 -7.82 -13.66 10.98
N PRO A 230 -6.82 -12.90 10.48
CA PRO A 230 -6.15 -11.86 11.26
C PRO A 230 -6.96 -10.56 11.30
N THR A 231 -8.13 -10.58 11.94
CA THR A 231 -8.85 -9.34 12.25
C THR A 231 -8.30 -8.71 13.52
N TYR A 232 -8.45 -7.39 13.66
CA TYR A 232 -7.98 -6.67 14.85
C TYR A 232 -8.64 -7.21 16.13
N GLU A 233 -9.95 -7.42 16.10
CA GLU A 233 -10.69 -7.95 17.25
C GLU A 233 -10.24 -9.37 17.61
N ALA A 234 -9.92 -10.19 16.61
CA ALA A 234 -9.49 -11.56 16.83
C ALA A 234 -8.09 -11.61 17.47
N VAL A 235 -7.16 -10.77 16.99
CA VAL A 235 -5.81 -10.62 17.57
C VAL A 235 -5.91 -10.14 19.03
N VAL A 236 -6.67 -9.07 19.27
CA VAL A 236 -6.85 -8.51 20.63
C VAL A 236 -7.53 -9.52 21.56
N ALA A 237 -8.52 -10.26 21.09
CA ALA A 237 -9.18 -11.30 21.88
C ALA A 237 -8.23 -12.46 22.22
N ALA A 238 -7.33 -12.83 21.30
CA ALA A 238 -6.32 -13.86 21.56
C ALA A 238 -5.27 -13.38 22.58
N GLN A 239 -4.81 -12.12 22.47
CA GLN A 239 -3.93 -11.51 23.48
C GLN A 239 -4.59 -11.50 24.87
N GLN A 240 -5.85 -11.06 24.98
CA GLN A 240 -6.58 -11.07 26.25
C GLN A 240 -6.75 -12.48 26.82
N GLU A 241 -7.07 -13.48 25.99
CA GLU A 241 -7.16 -14.87 26.42
C GLU A 241 -5.81 -15.40 26.93
N LEU A 242 -4.71 -15.03 26.27
CA LEU A 242 -3.36 -15.44 26.68
C LEU A 242 -2.85 -14.68 27.90
N ASP A 243 -3.24 -13.42 28.11
CA ASP A 243 -2.97 -12.66 29.34
C ASP A 243 -3.63 -13.35 30.54
N GLU A 244 -4.90 -13.74 30.42
CA GLU A 244 -5.62 -14.44 31.47
C GLU A 244 -4.98 -15.79 31.82
N LEU A 245 -4.65 -16.59 30.81
CA LEU A 245 -4.02 -17.91 31.01
C LEU A 245 -2.56 -17.81 31.47
N GLY A 246 -1.82 -16.83 30.95
CA GLY A 246 -0.44 -16.53 31.35
C GLY A 246 -0.37 -16.13 32.81
N ALA A 247 -1.28 -15.27 33.27
CA ALA A 247 -1.33 -14.84 34.66
C ALA A 247 -1.54 -16.01 35.65
N GLU A 248 -2.23 -17.09 35.26
CA GLU A 248 -2.38 -18.30 36.11
C GLU A 248 -1.05 -18.99 36.41
N VAL A 249 -0.06 -18.86 35.51
CA VAL A 249 1.27 -19.47 35.64
C VAL A 249 2.39 -18.45 35.91
N GLY A 250 2.03 -17.18 36.11
CA GLY A 250 2.99 -16.08 36.30
C GLY A 250 3.68 -15.62 35.01
N GLY A 251 3.10 -15.90 33.85
CA GLY A 251 3.55 -15.39 32.54
C GLY A 251 2.83 -14.12 32.10
N ASP A 252 3.34 -13.51 31.03
CA ASP A 252 2.86 -12.24 30.46
C ASP A 252 2.95 -12.27 28.93
N SER A 253 1.88 -11.92 28.23
CA SER A 253 1.86 -11.88 26.76
C SER A 253 2.37 -10.51 26.28
N ASN A 254 3.47 -10.50 25.51
CA ASN A 254 4.19 -9.28 25.20
C ASN A 254 4.31 -8.96 23.70
N GLY A 255 3.72 -9.80 22.84
CA GLY A 255 3.71 -9.53 21.40
C GLY A 255 3.11 -10.66 20.58
N TRP A 256 2.99 -10.41 19.29
CA TRP A 256 2.60 -11.41 18.31
C TRP A 256 3.21 -11.11 16.94
N GLY A 257 3.27 -12.13 16.10
CA GLY A 257 3.74 -12.00 14.73
C GLY A 257 3.28 -13.17 13.87
N THR A 258 3.68 -13.14 12.60
CA THR A 258 3.53 -14.28 11.70
C THR A 258 4.56 -14.16 10.57
N PHE A 259 5.06 -15.30 10.12
CA PHE A 259 5.88 -15.39 8.92
C PHE A 259 5.04 -15.33 7.63
N GLY A 260 3.70 -15.42 7.73
CA GLY A 260 2.84 -15.71 6.58
C GLY A 260 2.99 -17.18 6.18
N ASP A 261 1.88 -17.88 5.96
CA ASP A 261 1.91 -19.25 5.42
C ASP A 261 2.18 -19.24 3.90
#